data_AF-A0A0Q9NBT5-F1
#
_entry.id   AF-A0A0Q9NBT5-F1
#
_cell.length_a   1.000
_cell.length_b   1.000
_cell.length_c   1.000
_cell.angle_alpha   90.00
_cell.angle_beta   90.00
_cell.angle_gamma   90.00
#
_symmetry.space_group_name_H-M   'P 1'
#
loop_
_entity.id
_entity.type
_entity.pdbx_description
1 polymer ?
#
loop_
_entity_poly.entity_id
_entity_poly.type
_entity_poly.pdbx_seq_one_letter_code
_entity_poly.pdbx_strand_id
1 'polypeptide(L)' 'MCGPDDSAALWVADPNPRAQAFYRKHGFVADGTVNVEDGVREIRMVRISSGRGSRSDNRMD' A
#
# COMPACT_ATOMS: atom_id res chain seq x y z
N MET A 1 4.51 -20.07 1.05
CA MET A 1 3.27 -19.85 1.82
C MET A 1 3.17 -18.35 2.05
N CYS A 2 2.29 -17.67 1.32
CA CYS A 2 1.98 -16.24 1.49
C CYS A 2 1.26 -16.11 2.84
N GLY A 3 1.88 -15.42 3.79
CA GLY A 3 1.34 -15.24 5.13
C GLY A 3 0.49 -13.97 5.18
N PRO A 4 -0.27 -13.71 6.26
CA PRO A 4 -1.00 -12.45 6.46
C PRO A 4 -0.10 -11.20 6.60
N ASP A 5 1.20 -11.37 6.35
CA ASP A 5 2.28 -10.38 6.41
C ASP A 5 2.87 -10.14 5.01
N ASP A 6 2.06 -10.28 3.97
CA ASP A 6 2.40 -9.85 2.62
C ASP A 6 1.94 -8.40 2.38
N SER A 7 2.76 -7.65 1.63
CA SER A 7 2.43 -6.27 1.26
C SER A 7 1.18 -6.26 0.38
N ALA A 8 0.25 -5.36 0.65
CA ALA A 8 -1.03 -5.25 -0.07
C ALA A 8 -1.12 -3.92 -0.83
N ALA A 9 -1.71 -3.93 -2.02
CA ALA A 9 -1.96 -2.73 -2.83
C ALA A 9 -3.40 -2.72 -3.37
N LEU A 10 -4.03 -1.54 -3.42
CA LEU A 10 -5.38 -1.34 -3.94
C LEU A 10 -5.53 0.03 -4.63
N TRP A 11 -6.54 0.17 -5.48
CA TRP A 11 -6.89 1.44 -6.15
C TRP A 11 -8.04 2.13 -5.42
N VAL A 12 -7.96 3.45 -5.30
CA VAL A 12 -8.99 4.29 -4.68
C VAL A 12 -9.29 5.47 -5.59
N ALA A 13 -10.56 5.68 -5.93
CA ALA A 13 -10.99 6.85 -6.68
C ALA A 13 -10.50 8.18 -6.04
N ASP A 14 -10.16 9.14 -6.89
CA ASP A 14 -9.70 10.47 -6.50
C ASP A 14 -10.50 11.56 -7.23
N PRO A 15 -11.20 12.45 -6.48
CA PRO A 15 -11.28 12.51 -5.02
C PRO A 15 -12.31 11.50 -4.44
N ASN A 16 -11.94 10.78 -3.38
CA ASN A 16 -12.87 10.00 -2.54
C ASN A 16 -12.49 10.09 -1.06
N PRO A 17 -12.86 11.18 -0.36
CA PRO A 17 -12.42 11.43 1.01
C PRO A 17 -12.86 10.33 1.99
N ARG A 18 -14.02 9.70 1.75
CA ARG A 18 -14.54 8.61 2.59
C ARG A 18 -13.67 7.36 2.49
N ALA A 19 -13.40 6.88 1.27
CA ALA A 19 -12.57 5.70 1.06
C ALA A 19 -11.12 5.93 1.48
N GLN A 20 -10.53 7.08 1.12
CA GLN A 20 -9.16 7.39 1.52
C GLN A 20 -9.02 7.46 3.04
N ALA A 21 -9.97 8.07 3.77
CA ALA A 21 -9.93 8.11 5.23
C ALA A 21 -10.07 6.71 5.86
N PHE A 22 -10.90 5.85 5.28
CA PHE A 22 -11.03 4.46 5.71
C PHE A 22 -9.70 3.72 5.56
N TYR A 23 -9.10 3.72 4.36
CA TYR A 23 -7.86 2.99 4.10
C TYR A 23 -6.65 3.55 4.86
N ARG A 24 -6.55 4.87 5.05
CA ARG A 24 -5.53 5.48 5.93
C ARG A 24 -5.60 4.93 7.36
N LYS A 25 -6.79 4.76 7.92
CA LYS A 25 -6.97 4.15 9.26
C LYS A 25 -6.54 2.68 9.31
N HIS A 26 -6.60 1.97 8.19
CA HIS A 26 -6.16 0.58 8.05
C HIS A 26 -4.67 0.43 7.69
N GLY A 27 -3.89 1.52 7.77
CA GLY A 27 -2.44 1.50 7.52
C GLY A 27 -2.05 1.53 6.04
N PHE A 28 -2.97 1.87 5.15
CA PHE A 28 -2.65 2.11 3.75
C PHE A 28 -2.22 3.56 3.53
N VAL A 29 -1.20 3.74 2.70
CA VAL A 29 -0.68 5.05 2.30
C VAL A 29 -0.66 5.17 0.78
N ALA A 30 -0.89 6.37 0.26
CA ALA A 30 -0.77 6.60 -1.17
C ALA A 30 0.71 6.52 -1.57
N ASP A 31 1.02 5.68 -2.56
CA ASP A 31 2.38 5.49 -3.09
C ASP A 31 2.72 6.53 -4.18
N GLY A 32 1.76 7.38 -4.55
CA GLY A 32 1.90 8.38 -5.61
C GLY A 32 1.61 7.83 -7.01
N THR A 33 1.44 6.51 -7.16
CA THR A 33 0.96 5.91 -8.42
C THR A 33 -0.51 6.30 -8.66
N VAL A 34 -0.80 6.80 -9.85
CA VAL A 34 -2.14 7.20 -10.31
C VAL A 34 -2.51 6.39 -11.54
N ASN A 35 -3.75 5.97 -11.64
CA ASN A 35 -4.34 5.37 -12.82
C ASN A 35 -5.57 6.18 -13.24
N VAL A 36 -5.82 6.28 -14.54
CA VAL A 36 -7.02 6.94 -15.08
C VAL A 36 -7.61 6.00 -16.11
N GLU A 37 -8.71 5.36 -15.77
CA GLU A 37 -9.44 4.42 -16.62
C GLU A 37 -10.87 4.95 -16.80
N ASP A 38 -11.35 4.99 -18.05
CA ASP A 38 -12.69 5.47 -18.42
C ASP A 38 -13.07 6.85 -17.83
N GLY A 39 -12.08 7.74 -17.70
CA GLY A 39 -12.27 9.08 -17.11
C GLY A 39 -12.34 9.12 -15.59
N VAL A 40 -12.20 7.98 -14.90
CA VAL A 40 -12.12 7.90 -13.44
C VAL A 40 -10.66 7.92 -13.02
N ARG A 41 -10.28 8.91 -12.22
CA ARG A 41 -8.93 8.98 -11.62
C ARG A 41 -8.90 8.13 -10.36
N GLU A 42 -7.87 7.30 -10.23
CA GLU A 42 -7.63 6.44 -9.08
C GLU A 42 -6.19 6.56 -8.60
N ILE A 43 -5.97 6.47 -7.29
CA ILE A 43 -4.66 6.44 -6.65
C ILE A 43 -4.39 5.07 -6.07
N ARG A 44 -3.15 4.59 -6.20
CA ARG A 44 -2.73 3.34 -5.57
C ARG A 44 -2.39 3.59 -4.11
N MET A 45 -3.07 2.88 -3.23
CA MET A 45 -2.75 2.83 -1.81
C MET A 45 -2.13 1.49 -1.45
N VAL A 46 -1.01 1.52 -0.73
CA VAL A 46 -0.23 0.35 -0.34
C VAL A 46 -0.16 0.23 1.18
N ARG A 47 -0.15 -1.00 1.67
CA ARG A 47 0.14 -1.35 3.06
C ARG A 47 1.34 -2.28 3.05
N ILE A 48 2.44 -1.80 3.59
CA ILE A 48 3.62 -2.61 3.84
C ILE A 48 3.31 -3.38 5.12
N SER A 49 3.18 -4.70 5.00
CA SER A 49 3.29 -5.58 6.15
C SER A 49 4.69 -5.39 6.72
N SER A 50 4.79 -5.20 8.02
CA SER A 50 6.07 -5.11 8.72
C SER A 50 6.74 -6.49 8.73
N GLY A 51 7.19 -6.91 7.55
CA GLY A 51 8.02 -8.07 7.33
C GLY A 51 9.19 -8.04 8.27
N ARG A 52 9.20 -8.96 9.23
CA ARG A 52 10.45 -9.55 9.70
C ARG A 52 11.15 -10.14 8.47
N GLY A 53 11.91 -9.31 7.77
CA GLY A 53 12.49 -9.68 6.48
C GLY A 53 13.19 -8.52 5.76
N SER A 54 13.94 -7.68 6.47
CA SER A 54 15.04 -6.87 5.90
C SER A 54 15.84 -6.19 7.03
N ARG A 55 16.51 -7.02 7.85
CA ARG A 55 17.72 -6.68 8.61
C ARG A 55 18.14 -7.90 9.44
N SER A 56 18.65 -8.93 8.79
CA SER A 56 19.56 -9.86 9.45
C SER A 56 20.64 -10.23 8.45
N ASP A 57 21.86 -9.89 8.85
CA ASP A 57 23.13 -10.49 8.42
C ASP A 57 23.73 -10.10 7.07
N ASN A 58 24.75 -9.24 7.10
CA ASN A 58 26.11 -9.67 6.76
C ASN A 58 27.12 -8.59 7.20
N ARG A 59 27.63 -8.71 8.43
CA ARG A 59 28.97 -8.20 8.74
C ARG A 59 29.70 -9.30 9.50
N MET A 60 30.30 -10.20 8.72
CA MET A 60 31.37 -11.07 9.15
C MET A 60 32.69 -10.32 8.91
N ASP A 61 33.38 -9.91 9.97
CA ASP A 61 34.85 -9.84 10.06
C ASP A 61 35.27 -10.21 11.49
#